data_AF-A0A969R2I4-F1
#
_entry.id   AF-A0A969R2I4-F1
#
_cell.length_a   1.000
_cell.length_b   1.000
_cell.length_c   1.000
_cell.angle_alpha   90.00
_cell.angle_beta   90.00
_cell.angle_gamma   90.00
#
_symmetry.space_group_name_H-M   'P 1'
#
loop_
_entity.id
_entity.type
_entity.pdbx_description
1 polymer ?
#
loop_
_entity_poly.entity_id
_entity_poly.type
_entity_poly.pdbx_seq_one_letter_code
_entity_poly.pdbx_strand_id
1 'polypeptide(L)'
;MKATFEGVLFYLGLGLLFSHELDAIVQAEWRLLYVVRSMADEQAMPIFIALHVPLFAFIVWLTHHNSSTVQLRSRIVFNAFLVIHAGLHFRLSNDPLYTFNSFLSQGLIFGAAICGALALVSNLFTRSHDALYNVKAFLSDKS
;
A
#
# COMPACT_ATOMS: atom_id res chain seq x y z
N MET A 1 22.11 5.72 -7.18
CA MET A 1 20.73 5.36 -7.52
C MET A 1 19.93 6.65 -7.63
N LYS A 2 19.43 7.05 -8.81
CA LYS A 2 18.57 8.24 -8.89
C LYS A 2 17.21 7.85 -8.30
N ALA A 3 16.71 8.60 -7.32
CA ALA A 3 15.37 8.38 -6.79
C ALA A 3 14.37 8.65 -7.92
N THR A 4 13.68 7.60 -8.37
CA THR A 4 12.60 7.75 -9.34
C THR A 4 11.38 8.31 -8.62
N PHE A 5 10.55 9.08 -9.33
CA PHE A 5 9.31 9.61 -8.77
C PHE A 5 8.41 8.49 -8.21
N GLU A 6 8.27 7.38 -8.94
CA GLU A 6 7.57 6.16 -8.47
C GLU A 6 8.18 5.62 -7.17
N GLY A 7 9.51 5.60 -7.06
CA GLY A 7 10.21 5.15 -5.85
C GLY A 7 9.90 6.02 -4.64
N VAL A 8 9.87 7.35 -4.81
CA VAL A 8 9.51 8.29 -3.74
C VAL A 8 8.08 8.06 -3.26
N LEU A 9 7.13 7.96 -4.20
CA LEU A 9 5.72 7.68 -3.88
C LEU A 9 5.55 6.34 -3.17
N PHE A 10 6.28 5.30 -3.61
CA PHE A 10 6.26 3.99 -2.97
C PHE A 10 6.74 4.06 -1.52
N TYR A 11 7.89 4.69 -1.25
CA TYR A 11 8.41 4.79 0.12
C TYR A 11 7.54 5.66 1.02
N LEU A 12 6.96 6.74 0.48
CA LEU A 12 6.01 7.56 1.22
C LEU A 12 4.73 6.78 1.54
N GLY A 13 4.16 6.05 0.57
CA GLY A 13 3.01 5.18 0.78
C GLY A 13 3.29 4.07 1.80
N LEU A 14 4.49 3.47 1.76
CA LEU A 14 4.93 2.46 2.75
C LEU A 14 5.00 3.05 4.16
N GLY A 15 5.60 4.23 4.32
CA GLY A 15 5.68 4.92 5.61
C GLY A 15 4.30 5.33 6.15
N LEU A 16 3.41 5.78 5.28
CA LEU A 16 2.02 6.12 5.64
C LEU A 16 1.23 4.89 6.07
N LEU A 17 1.35 3.76 5.36
CA LEU A 17 0.74 2.50 5.76
C LEU A 17 1.26 2.06 7.14
N PHE A 18 2.59 1.99 7.33
CA PHE A 18 3.12 1.55 8.62
C PHE A 18 2.72 2.46 9.77
N SER A 19 2.65 3.77 9.52
CA SER A 19 2.16 4.73 10.52
C SER A 19 0.67 4.58 10.78
N HIS A 20 -0.12 4.26 9.76
CA HIS A 20 -1.53 3.92 9.91
C HIS A 20 -1.70 2.68 10.79
N GLU A 21 -0.88 1.64 10.63
CA GLU A 21 -0.94 0.43 11.47
C GLU A 21 -0.59 0.71 12.95
N LEU A 22 0.26 1.73 13.22
CA LEU A 22 0.48 2.21 14.59
C LEU A 22 -0.76 2.92 15.15
N ASP A 23 -1.41 3.75 14.34
CA ASP A 23 -2.68 4.39 14.69
C ASP A 23 -3.80 3.33 14.86
N ALA A 24 -3.83 2.29 14.04
CA ALA A 24 -4.77 1.17 14.12
C ALA A 24 -4.71 0.45 15.47
N ILE A 25 -3.53 0.36 16.08
CA ILE A 25 -3.38 -0.17 17.44
C ILE A 25 -4.08 0.74 18.45
N VAL A 26 -3.90 2.06 18.34
CA VAL A 26 -4.54 3.06 19.22
C VAL A 26 -6.05 3.07 19.03
N GLN A 27 -6.51 2.88 17.79
CA GLN A 27 -7.91 2.89 17.40
C GLN A 27 -8.62 1.53 17.59
N ALA A 28 -7.91 0.50 18.05
CA ALA A 28 -8.42 -0.85 18.25
C ALA A 28 -9.06 -1.48 16.99
N GLU A 29 -8.40 -1.32 15.83
CA GLU A 29 -8.93 -1.78 14.53
C GLU A 29 -9.25 -3.28 14.49
N TRP A 30 -8.60 -4.10 15.32
CA TRP A 30 -8.93 -5.53 15.44
C TRP A 30 -10.42 -5.79 15.72
N ARG A 31 -11.15 -4.84 16.31
CA ARG A 31 -12.61 -4.93 16.51
C ARG A 31 -13.40 -4.91 15.20
N LEU A 32 -12.85 -4.29 14.16
CA LEU A 32 -13.41 -4.26 12.80
C LEU A 32 -12.98 -5.47 11.95
N LEU A 33 -11.81 -6.06 12.25
CA LEU A 33 -11.27 -7.18 11.48
C LEU A 33 -12.02 -8.49 11.72
N TYR A 34 -12.58 -9.06 10.65
CA TYR A 34 -13.38 -10.30 10.73
C TYR A 34 -12.67 -11.47 11.44
N VAL A 35 -11.34 -11.56 11.34
CA VAL A 35 -10.55 -12.68 11.88
C VAL A 35 -10.37 -12.59 13.40
N VAL A 36 -10.23 -11.40 13.97
CA VAL A 36 -9.91 -11.20 15.40
C VAL A 36 -11.00 -10.45 16.18
N ARG A 37 -12.07 -9.98 15.53
CA ARG A 37 -13.17 -9.22 16.15
C ARG A 37 -13.91 -9.93 17.29
N SER A 38 -13.86 -11.25 17.35
CA SER A 38 -14.56 -12.04 18.39
C SER A 38 -13.71 -12.30 19.64
N MET A 39 -12.45 -11.84 19.64
CA MET A 39 -11.54 -12.02 20.75
C MET A 39 -11.69 -10.87 21.76
N ALA A 40 -11.43 -11.15 23.04
CA ALA A 40 -11.30 -10.11 24.05
C ALA A 40 -10.07 -9.24 23.76
N ASP A 41 -10.13 -7.94 24.05
CA ASP A 41 -9.08 -6.98 23.67
C ASP A 41 -7.71 -7.35 24.24
N GLU A 42 -7.67 -7.96 25.44
CA GLU A 42 -6.43 -8.40 26.10
C GLU A 42 -5.67 -9.45 25.29
N GLN A 43 -6.38 -10.20 24.45
CA GLN A 43 -5.81 -11.20 23.54
C GLN A 43 -5.69 -10.65 22.11
N ALA A 44 -6.66 -9.86 21.66
CA ALA A 44 -6.73 -9.36 20.29
C ALA A 44 -5.55 -8.44 19.96
N MET A 45 -5.21 -7.49 20.85
CA MET A 45 -4.13 -6.54 20.63
C MET A 45 -2.75 -7.21 20.42
N PRO A 46 -2.26 -8.09 21.33
CA PRO A 46 -0.95 -8.71 21.14
C PRO A 46 -0.91 -9.62 19.90
N ILE A 47 -2.01 -10.30 19.56
CA ILE A 47 -2.10 -11.12 18.34
C ILE A 47 -2.07 -10.25 17.09
N PHE A 48 -2.84 -9.15 17.08
CA PHE A 48 -2.83 -8.17 16.01
C PHE A 48 -1.39 -7.68 15.76
N ILE A 49 -0.69 -7.22 16.79
CA ILE A 49 0.71 -6.76 16.68
C ILE A 49 1.62 -7.90 16.20
N ALA A 50 1.51 -9.10 16.77
CA ALA A 50 2.36 -10.23 16.43
C ALA A 50 2.20 -10.68 14.97
N LEU A 51 0.98 -10.60 14.41
CA LEU A 51 0.71 -10.92 13.01
C LEU A 51 1.27 -9.88 12.03
N HIS A 52 1.38 -8.62 12.44
CA HIS A 52 1.96 -7.56 11.60
C HIS A 52 3.46 -7.71 11.42
N VAL A 53 4.19 -8.25 12.39
CA VAL A 53 5.65 -8.46 12.28
C VAL A 53 6.04 -9.31 11.06
N PRO A 54 5.56 -10.57 10.89
CA PRO A 54 5.87 -11.37 9.71
C PRO A 54 5.27 -10.78 8.44
N LEU A 55 4.10 -10.12 8.51
CA LEU A 55 3.49 -9.45 7.36
C LEU A 55 4.39 -8.33 6.82
N PHE A 56 4.87 -7.43 7.69
CA PHE A 56 5.77 -6.34 7.29
C PHE A 56 7.11 -6.87 6.78
N ALA A 57 7.68 -7.89 7.41
CA ALA A 57 8.89 -8.53 6.93
C ALA A 57 8.69 -9.10 5.50
N PHE A 58 7.56 -9.76 5.25
CA PHE A 58 7.22 -10.31 3.94
C PHE A 58 7.00 -9.23 2.88
N ILE A 59 6.27 -8.15 3.22
CA ILE A 59 6.05 -6.99 2.32
C ILE A 59 7.39 -6.35 1.96
N VAL A 60 8.25 -6.06 2.94
CA VAL A 60 9.56 -5.45 2.70
C VAL A 60 10.43 -6.36 1.85
N TRP A 61 10.48 -7.66 2.16
CA TRP A 61 11.24 -8.65 1.40
C TRP A 61 10.81 -8.72 -0.07
N LEU A 62 9.51 -8.83 -0.35
CA LEU A 62 8.99 -8.89 -1.71
C LEU A 62 9.22 -7.59 -2.50
N THR A 63 8.97 -6.44 -1.87
CA THR A 63 9.10 -5.12 -2.51
C THR A 63 10.54 -4.65 -2.71
N HIS A 64 11.51 -5.38 -2.15
CA HIS A 64 12.96 -5.18 -2.32
C HIS A 64 13.68 -6.40 -2.87
N HIS A 65 12.93 -7.38 -3.41
CA HIS A 65 13.51 -8.61 -3.92
C HIS A 65 14.54 -8.35 -5.04
N ASN A 66 15.61 -9.15 -5.10
CA ASN A 66 16.69 -8.99 -6.09
C ASN A 66 16.24 -9.19 -7.54
N SER A 67 15.20 -10.01 -7.75
CA SER A 67 14.54 -10.12 -9.06
C SER A 67 13.70 -8.88 -9.33
N SER A 68 14.07 -8.11 -10.36
CA SER A 68 13.36 -6.91 -10.79
C SER A 68 11.89 -7.16 -11.13
N THR A 69 11.56 -8.33 -11.69
CA THR A 69 10.18 -8.72 -11.98
C THR A 69 9.36 -8.93 -10.70
N VAL A 70 9.92 -9.64 -9.71
CA VAL A 70 9.24 -9.86 -8.42
C VAL A 70 9.07 -8.54 -7.69
N GLN A 71 10.13 -7.72 -7.63
CA GLN A 71 10.11 -6.41 -7.02
C GLN A 71 9.02 -5.52 -7.63
N LEU A 72 9.00 -5.38 -8.96
CA LEU A 72 8.03 -4.55 -9.66
C LEU A 72 6.59 -5.03 -9.44
N ARG A 73 6.33 -6.33 -9.61
CA ARG A 73 4.99 -6.89 -9.40
C ARG A 73 4.53 -6.68 -7.95
N SER A 74 5.42 -6.90 -6.99
CA SER A 74 5.10 -6.72 -5.57
C SER A 74 4.79 -5.26 -5.24
N ARG A 75 5.53 -4.30 -5.80
CA ARG A 75 5.25 -2.87 -5.64
C ARG A 75 3.91 -2.45 -6.27
N ILE A 76 3.57 -2.99 -7.44
CA ILE A 76 2.25 -2.77 -8.08
C ILE A 76 1.13 -3.31 -7.19
N VAL A 77 1.26 -4.55 -6.71
CA VAL A 77 0.26 -5.17 -5.81
C VAL A 77 0.12 -4.38 -4.52
N PHE A 78 1.24 -3.97 -3.91
CA PHE A 78 1.24 -3.14 -2.71
C PHE A 78 0.53 -1.80 -2.94
N ASN A 79 0.85 -1.08 -4.01
CA ASN A 79 0.20 0.20 -4.33
C ASN A 79 -1.30 0.05 -4.59
N ALA A 80 -1.72 -1.05 -5.24
CA ALA A 80 -3.14 -1.37 -5.43
C ALA A 80 -3.82 -1.68 -4.09
N PHE A 81 -3.14 -2.42 -3.20
CA PHE A 81 -3.62 -2.67 -1.85
C PHE A 81 -3.87 -1.38 -1.08
N LEU A 82 -2.99 -0.37 -1.13
CA LEU A 82 -3.23 0.92 -0.44
C LEU A 82 -4.55 1.58 -0.87
N VAL A 83 -4.87 1.55 -2.17
CA VAL A 83 -6.10 2.12 -2.70
C VAL A 83 -7.32 1.33 -2.24
N ILE A 84 -7.26 0.00 -2.31
CA ILE A 84 -8.34 -0.89 -1.86
C ILE A 84 -8.55 -0.73 -0.35
N HIS A 85 -7.48 -0.67 0.43
CA HIS A 85 -7.48 -0.50 1.88
C HIS A 85 -8.22 0.76 2.30
N ALA A 86 -7.90 1.91 1.70
CA ALA A 86 -8.65 3.14 1.95
C ALA A 86 -10.12 3.04 1.53
N GLY A 87 -10.44 2.29 0.46
CA GLY A 87 -11.82 1.99 0.09
C GLY A 87 -12.57 1.17 1.15
N LEU A 88 -11.89 0.23 1.81
CA LEU A 88 -12.45 -0.54 2.94
C LEU A 88 -12.73 0.38 4.13
N HIS A 89 -11.79 1.25 4.51
CA HIS A 89 -12.02 2.25 5.56
C HIS A 89 -13.16 3.20 5.23
N PHE A 90 -13.22 3.68 3.99
CA PHE A 90 -14.33 4.52 3.54
C PHE A 90 -15.66 3.79 3.69
N ARG A 91 -15.74 2.52 3.30
CA ARG A 91 -16.96 1.71 3.44
C ARG A 91 -17.34 1.45 4.90
N LEU A 92 -16.35 1.24 5.77
CA LEU A 92 -16.55 0.97 7.20
C LEU A 92 -16.70 2.25 8.04
N SER A 93 -16.54 3.43 7.45
CA SER A 93 -16.56 4.71 8.18
C SER A 93 -17.86 5.02 8.92
N ASN A 94 -18.97 4.37 8.53
CA ASN A 94 -20.26 4.49 9.21
C ASN A 94 -20.50 3.41 10.28
N ASP A 95 -19.57 2.47 10.46
CA ASP A 95 -19.68 1.42 11.47
C ASP A 95 -19.51 2.02 12.89
N PRO A 96 -20.33 1.64 13.89
CA PRO A 96 -20.20 2.15 15.27
C PRO A 96 -18.83 1.88 15.91
N LEU A 97 -18.11 0.87 15.45
CA LEU A 97 -16.77 0.50 15.94
C LEU A 97 -15.65 1.24 15.19
N TYR A 98 -15.98 2.07 14.20
CA TYR A 98 -15.01 2.86 13.44
C TYR A 98 -14.60 4.12 14.18
N THR A 99 -13.30 4.21 14.51
CA THR A 99 -12.75 5.24 15.40
C THR A 99 -11.75 6.18 14.73
N PHE A 100 -11.39 5.94 13.46
CA PHE A 100 -10.44 6.76 12.68
C PHE A 100 -11.03 8.11 12.23
N ASN A 101 -11.41 8.97 13.17
CA ASN A 101 -12.09 10.24 12.87
C ASN A 101 -11.14 11.44 12.87
N SER A 102 -9.89 11.26 13.31
CA SER A 102 -8.90 12.34 13.39
C SER A 102 -8.33 12.69 12.02
N PHE A 103 -7.90 13.95 11.85
CA PHE A 103 -7.21 14.39 10.63
C PHE A 103 -5.95 13.56 10.36
N LEU A 104 -5.21 13.18 11.40
CA LEU A 104 -4.02 12.34 11.27
C LEU A 104 -4.39 10.95 10.73
N SER A 105 -5.35 10.27 11.36
CA SER A 105 -5.82 8.95 10.94
C SER A 105 -6.27 8.93 9.48
N GLN A 106 -7.10 9.91 9.12
CA GLN A 106 -7.62 10.08 7.76
C GLN A 106 -6.49 10.39 6.76
N GLY A 107 -5.53 11.24 7.16
CA GLY A 107 -4.35 11.56 6.36
C GLY A 107 -3.43 10.36 6.12
N LEU A 108 -3.26 9.50 7.13
CA LEU A 108 -2.47 8.27 6.99
C LEU A 108 -3.13 7.28 6.01
N ILE A 109 -4.44 7.05 6.14
CA ILE A 109 -5.20 6.13 5.29
C ILE A 109 -5.29 6.66 3.86
N PHE A 110 -5.84 7.86 3.66
CA PHE A 110 -6.09 8.38 2.32
C PHE A 110 -4.83 8.93 1.66
N GLY A 111 -3.86 9.42 2.44
CA GLY A 111 -2.54 9.78 1.92
C GLY A 111 -1.80 8.58 1.35
N ALA A 112 -1.86 7.41 2.02
CA ALA A 112 -1.29 6.17 1.50
C ALA A 112 -1.94 5.78 0.18
N ALA A 113 -3.27 5.86 0.08
CA ALA A 113 -4.01 5.59 -1.14
C ALA A 113 -3.65 6.54 -2.29
N ILE A 114 -3.49 7.85 -2.01
CA ILE A 114 -3.03 8.82 -3.01
C ILE A 114 -1.64 8.45 -3.53
N CYS A 115 -0.71 8.11 -2.65
CA CYS A 115 0.64 7.66 -3.04
C CYS A 115 0.57 6.41 -3.93
N GLY A 116 -0.22 5.41 -3.53
CA GLY A 116 -0.43 4.18 -4.29
C GLY A 116 -1.04 4.43 -5.68
N ALA A 117 -2.09 5.25 -5.76
CA ALA A 117 -2.74 5.62 -7.01
C ALA A 117 -1.79 6.36 -7.96
N LEU A 118 -1.06 7.36 -7.46
CA LEU A 118 -0.08 8.10 -8.26
C LEU A 118 1.06 7.20 -8.75
N ALA A 119 1.53 6.26 -7.92
CA ALA A 119 2.56 5.32 -8.30
C ALA A 119 2.08 4.37 -9.41
N LEU A 120 0.86 3.85 -9.31
CA LEU A 120 0.25 3.00 -10.36
C LEU A 120 0.09 3.76 -11.67
N VAL A 121 -0.42 4.99 -11.63
CA VAL A 121 -0.58 5.85 -12.79
C VAL A 121 0.77 6.15 -13.44
N SER A 122 1.78 6.52 -12.64
CA SER A 122 3.15 6.73 -13.13
C SER A 122 3.69 5.49 -13.84
N ASN A 123 3.48 4.30 -13.27
CA ASN A 123 3.95 3.05 -13.85
C ASN A 123 3.29 2.73 -15.20
N LEU A 124 1.99 3.00 -15.33
CA LEU A 124 1.24 2.83 -16.58
C LEU A 124 1.76 3.78 -17.69
N PHE A 125 2.07 5.04 -17.34
CA PHE A 125 2.62 6.00 -18.29
C PHE A 125 4.03 5.62 -18.76
N THR A 126 4.91 5.17 -17.85
CA THR A 126 6.26 4.73 -18.25
C THR A 126 6.19 3.53 -19.19
N ARG A 127 5.35 2.54 -18.89
CA ARG A 127 5.19 1.36 -19.75
C ARG A 127 4.63 1.68 -21.12
N SER A 128 3.65 2.59 -21.21
CA SER A 128 3.07 2.97 -22.50
C SER A 128 4.05 3.77 -23.36
N HIS A 129 4.83 4.65 -22.73
CA HIS A 129 5.89 5.39 -23.41
C HIS A 129 6.97 4.47 -24.00
N ASP A 130 7.46 3.51 -23.20
CA ASP A 130 8.49 2.56 -23.65
C ASP A 130 7.99 1.66 -24.79
N ALA A 131 6.73 1.22 -24.72
CA ALA A 131 6.11 0.44 -25.79
C ALA A 131 6.03 1.23 -27.11
N LEU A 132 5.57 2.48 -27.08
CA LEU A 132 5.48 3.33 -28.26
C LEU A 132 6.87 3.65 -28.86
N TYR A 133 7.86 3.90 -28.01
CA TYR A 133 9.23 4.16 -28.45
C TYR A 133 9.85 2.95 -29.17
N ASN A 134 9.70 1.75 -28.59
CA ASN A 134 10.23 0.51 -29.19
C ASN A 134 9.58 0.19 -30.54
N VAL A 135 8.27 0.43 -30.68
CA VAL A 135 7.57 0.26 -31.98
C VAL A 135 8.13 1.22 -33.03
N LYS A 136 8.32 2.50 -32.69
CA LYS A 136 8.89 3.48 -33.63
C LYS A 136 10.32 3.14 -34.05
N ALA A 137 11.15 2.72 -33.09
CA ALA A 137 12.53 2.31 -33.38
C ALA A 137 12.58 1.11 -34.34
N PHE A 138 11.74 0.09 -34.11
CA PHE A 138 11.63 -1.07 -35.00
C PHE A 138 11.16 -0.71 -36.41
N LEU A 139 10.22 0.24 -36.55
CA LEU A 139 9.75 0.69 -37.85
C LEU A 139 10.82 1.51 -38.60
N SER A 140 11.62 2.30 -37.89
CA SER A 140 12.71 3.10 -38.48
C SER A 140 13.91 2.28 -38.91
N ASP A 141 14.17 1.13 -38.28
CA ASP A 141 15.25 0.20 -38.69
C ASP A 141 14.90 -0.59 -39.96
N LYS A 142 13.60 -0.65 -40.30
CA LYS A 142 13.08 -1.36 -41.48
C LYS A 142 12.87 -0.49 -42.72
N SER A 143 13.12 0.81 -42.63
CA SER A 143 12.99 1.79 -43.73
C SER A 143 14.34 2.24 -44.25
#